data_AF-V4JCJ1-F1
#
_entry.id   AF-V4JCJ1-F1
#
_cell.length_a   1.000
_cell.length_b   1.000
_cell.length_c   1.000
_cell.angle_alpha   90.00
_cell.angle_beta   90.00
_cell.angle_gamma   90.00
#
_symmetry.space_group_name_H-M   'P 1'
#
loop_
_entity.id
_entity.type
_entity.pdbx_description
1 polymer ?
#
loop_
_entity_poly.entity_id
_entity_poly.type
_entity_poly.pdbx_seq_one_letter_code
_entity_poly.pdbx_strand_id
1 'polypeptide(L)'
;MERLLRNPAVKEFLGIRKDPDTDAIQTTRHPDEFDKLLQHIVEEAQNKKLGSQATSAKIKDWINTLRAEIGPSDTYVDPYLITDPNTISPSARGSKIEGNTKGPANRIRKAIEIQKALQSYGNTKLRDLYRSICGVSLTEHPLLVSVGIWSFLDTLAANQGKSPQTAFNSYFSGEWMKANGLGGKNDAKGMSNALKNLCDGGNITKHDKVAAHYDSRQMANDMEVLTPLIVKALQKKATP
;
A
#
# COMPACT_ATOMS: atom_id res chain seq x y z
N MET A 1 -22.30 26.55 -1.68
CA MET A 1 -21.23 25.52 -1.74
C MET A 1 -21.08 24.76 -0.42
N GLU A 2 -20.85 25.46 0.70
CA GLU A 2 -20.57 24.84 2.01
C GLU A 2 -21.64 23.83 2.48
N ARG A 3 -22.94 24.08 2.22
CA ARG A 3 -24.04 23.17 2.58
C ARG A 3 -24.03 21.86 1.78
N LEU A 4 -23.63 21.88 0.51
CA LEU A 4 -23.56 20.68 -0.33
C LEU A 4 -22.41 19.78 0.13
N LEU A 5 -21.24 20.36 0.42
CA LEU A 5 -20.08 19.62 0.91
C LEU A 5 -20.26 19.07 2.33
N ARG A 6 -21.18 19.63 3.13
CA ARG A 6 -21.57 19.07 4.44
C ARG A 6 -22.52 17.88 4.32
N ASN A 7 -23.16 17.65 3.16
CA ASN A 7 -24.11 16.56 2.99
C ASN A 7 -23.39 15.19 2.92
N PRO A 8 -23.78 14.20 3.75
CA PRO A 8 -23.15 12.87 3.76
C PRO A 8 -23.17 12.17 2.40
N ALA A 9 -24.26 12.31 1.62
CA ALA A 9 -24.39 11.68 0.31
C ALA A 9 -23.39 12.24 -0.71
N VAL A 10 -23.12 13.55 -0.63
CA VAL A 10 -22.13 14.22 -1.49
C VAL A 10 -20.70 13.80 -1.10
N LYS A 11 -20.41 13.71 0.20
CA LYS A 11 -19.11 13.22 0.68
C LYS A 11 -18.85 11.78 0.25
N GLU A 12 -19.85 10.92 0.41
CA GLU A 12 -19.79 9.52 -0.03
C GLU A 12 -19.59 9.41 -1.55
N PHE A 13 -20.30 10.24 -2.33
CA PHE A 13 -20.16 10.27 -3.77
C PHE A 13 -18.74 10.65 -4.23
N LEU A 14 -18.18 11.70 -3.61
CA LEU A 14 -16.79 12.14 -3.80
C LEU A 14 -15.75 11.17 -3.22
N GLY A 15 -16.17 10.12 -2.51
CA GLY A 15 -15.26 9.17 -1.86
C GLY A 15 -14.52 9.76 -0.65
N ILE A 16 -14.99 10.90 -0.12
CA ILE A 16 -14.37 11.59 1.00
C ILE A 16 -14.65 10.82 2.30
N ARG A 17 -13.58 10.40 2.97
CA ARG A 17 -13.62 9.74 4.27
C ARG A 17 -12.71 10.47 5.24
N LYS A 18 -13.08 10.43 6.52
CA LYS A 18 -12.24 10.88 7.62
C LYS A 18 -11.48 9.68 8.15
N ASP A 19 -10.17 9.78 8.20
CA ASP A 19 -9.33 8.78 8.84
C ASP A 19 -9.57 8.85 10.36
N PRO A 20 -9.95 7.73 11.01
CA PRO A 20 -10.33 7.72 12.42
C PRO A 20 -9.14 7.99 13.37
N ASP A 21 -7.91 7.77 12.91
CA ASP A 21 -6.71 7.84 13.74
C ASP A 21 -6.01 9.21 13.62
N THR A 22 -6.08 9.82 12.44
CA THR A 22 -5.35 11.05 12.12
C THR A 22 -6.23 12.28 11.92
N ASP A 23 -7.56 12.11 11.98
CA ASP A 23 -8.56 13.13 11.64
C ASP A 23 -8.47 13.64 10.18
N ALA A 24 -7.60 13.03 9.37
CA ALA A 24 -7.25 13.49 8.04
C ALA A 24 -8.33 13.16 7.01
N ILE A 25 -8.50 14.05 6.03
CA ILE A 25 -9.48 13.87 4.96
C ILE A 25 -8.83 13.14 3.79
N GLN A 26 -9.32 11.94 3.51
CA GLN A 26 -8.86 11.09 2.41
C GLN A 26 -9.95 10.94 1.35
N THR A 27 -9.56 10.70 0.11
CA THR A 27 -10.47 10.30 -0.97
C THR A 27 -10.06 8.97 -1.57
N THR A 28 -11.04 8.13 -1.91
CA THR A 28 -10.85 6.83 -2.57
C THR A 28 -11.14 6.88 -4.07
N ARG A 29 -11.38 8.08 -4.63
CA ARG A 29 -11.63 8.30 -6.05
C ARG A 29 -10.33 8.62 -6.78
N HIS A 30 -10.26 8.31 -8.07
CA HIS A 30 -9.13 8.75 -8.89
C HIS A 30 -9.06 10.29 -8.96
N PRO A 31 -7.87 10.93 -8.95
CA PRO A 31 -7.74 12.38 -9.01
C PRO A 31 -8.53 13.02 -10.16
N ASP A 32 -8.36 12.52 -11.37
CA ASP A 32 -9.06 13.05 -12.56
C ASP A 32 -10.59 12.92 -12.48
N GLU A 33 -11.10 11.92 -11.75
CA GLU A 33 -12.54 11.76 -11.52
C GLU A 33 -13.02 12.68 -10.40
N PHE A 34 -12.24 12.77 -9.34
CA PHE A 34 -12.51 13.66 -8.21
C PHE A 34 -12.64 15.10 -8.68
N ASP A 35 -11.72 15.57 -9.56
CA ASP A 35 -11.73 16.91 -10.10
C ASP A 35 -12.94 17.18 -11.00
N LYS A 36 -13.30 16.23 -11.87
CA LYS A 36 -14.53 16.33 -12.70
C LYS A 36 -15.79 16.38 -11.84
N LEU A 37 -15.88 15.52 -10.82
CA LEU A 37 -17.00 15.49 -9.89
C LEU A 37 -17.11 16.78 -9.08
N LEU A 38 -15.96 17.30 -8.63
CA LEU A 38 -15.89 18.57 -7.91
C LEU A 38 -16.30 19.73 -8.81
N GLN A 39 -15.85 19.74 -10.07
CA GLN A 39 -16.25 20.73 -11.07
C GLN A 39 -17.77 20.72 -11.30
N HIS A 40 -18.39 19.55 -11.47
CA HIS A 40 -19.86 19.46 -11.58
C HIS A 40 -20.58 19.98 -10.32
N ILE A 41 -20.05 19.73 -9.12
CA ILE A 41 -20.61 20.26 -7.87
C ILE A 41 -20.46 21.79 -7.81
N VAL A 42 -19.33 22.34 -8.29
CA VAL A 42 -19.08 23.79 -8.34
C VAL A 42 -20.04 24.46 -9.33
N GLU A 43 -20.14 23.91 -10.54
CA GLU A 43 -21.04 24.41 -11.60
C GLU A 43 -22.50 24.38 -11.14
N GLU A 44 -22.92 23.32 -10.47
CA GLU A 44 -24.27 23.21 -9.92
C GLU A 44 -24.51 24.21 -8.78
N ALA A 45 -23.51 24.43 -7.92
CA ALA A 45 -23.56 25.43 -6.86
C ALA A 45 -23.64 26.86 -7.41
N GLN A 46 -23.01 27.13 -8.57
CA GLN A 46 -23.07 28.41 -9.26
C GLN A 46 -24.40 28.62 -10.00
N ASN A 47 -24.90 27.58 -10.67
CA ASN A 47 -26.12 27.63 -11.47
C ASN A 47 -27.41 27.53 -10.62
N LYS A 48 -27.31 27.28 -9.30
CA LYS A 48 -28.43 27.19 -8.34
C LYS A 48 -29.56 26.23 -8.73
N LYS A 49 -29.31 25.27 -9.64
CA LYS A 49 -30.31 24.30 -10.12
C LYS A 49 -30.80 23.42 -8.97
N LEU A 50 -29.90 22.93 -8.11
CA LEU A 50 -30.20 22.52 -6.74
C LEU A 50 -30.31 23.76 -5.85
N GLY A 51 -31.53 24.34 -5.79
CA GLY A 51 -31.81 25.52 -4.98
C GLY A 51 -31.36 25.39 -3.53
N SER A 52 -31.23 26.53 -2.84
CA SER A 52 -30.83 26.62 -1.42
C SER A 52 -31.72 25.83 -0.45
N GLN A 53 -32.84 25.29 -0.91
CA GLN A 53 -33.78 24.44 -0.16
C GLN A 53 -33.85 22.98 -0.64
N ALA A 54 -32.93 22.52 -1.49
CA ALA A 54 -32.92 21.13 -1.92
C ALA A 54 -32.81 20.18 -0.70
N THR A 55 -33.80 19.29 -0.58
CA THR A 55 -33.87 18.22 0.43
C THR A 55 -32.89 17.10 0.10
N SER A 56 -32.46 16.34 1.11
CA SER A 56 -31.54 15.20 0.94
C SER A 56 -31.99 14.19 -0.14
N ALA A 57 -33.30 14.02 -0.37
CA ALA A 57 -33.84 13.17 -1.44
C ALA A 57 -33.46 13.69 -2.84
N LYS A 58 -33.75 14.97 -3.15
CA LYS A 58 -33.38 15.62 -4.42
C LYS A 58 -31.86 15.59 -4.69
N ILE A 59 -31.05 15.69 -3.63
CA ILE A 59 -29.59 15.60 -3.74
C ILE A 59 -29.16 14.17 -4.13
N LYS A 60 -29.79 13.14 -3.55
CA LYS A 60 -29.52 11.74 -3.93
C LYS A 60 -29.95 11.45 -5.37
N ASP A 61 -31.11 11.92 -5.79
CA ASP A 61 -31.60 11.73 -7.16
C ASP A 61 -30.65 12.39 -8.17
N TRP A 62 -30.20 13.60 -7.89
CA TRP A 62 -29.18 14.29 -8.71
C TRP A 62 -27.84 13.54 -8.74
N ILE A 63 -27.36 13.04 -7.60
CA ILE A 63 -26.14 12.20 -7.54
C ILE A 63 -26.31 10.93 -8.38
N ASN A 64 -27.48 10.30 -8.36
CA ASN A 64 -27.76 9.11 -9.15
C ASN A 64 -27.77 9.41 -10.65
N THR A 65 -28.33 10.55 -11.07
CA THR A 65 -28.27 11.01 -12.47
C THR A 65 -26.82 11.27 -12.91
N LEU A 66 -26.02 11.95 -12.08
CA LEU A 66 -24.60 12.17 -12.37
C LEU A 66 -23.80 10.86 -12.43
N ARG A 67 -24.12 9.90 -11.56
CA ARG A 67 -23.48 8.58 -11.58
C ARG A 67 -23.82 7.81 -12.87
N ALA A 68 -25.02 7.98 -13.40
CA ALA A 68 -25.42 7.38 -14.67
C ALA A 68 -24.73 8.04 -15.87
N GLU A 69 -24.49 9.36 -15.82
CA GLU A 69 -23.81 10.12 -16.88
C GLU A 69 -22.29 9.90 -16.92
N ILE A 70 -21.65 9.82 -15.75
CA ILE A 70 -20.19 9.64 -15.61
C ILE A 70 -19.78 8.16 -15.75
N GLY A 71 -20.73 7.24 -15.53
CA GLY A 71 -20.49 5.80 -15.54
C GLY A 71 -19.76 5.29 -14.28
N PRO A 72 -19.82 3.98 -14.00
CA PRO A 72 -19.03 3.40 -12.92
C PRO A 72 -17.54 3.43 -13.29
N SER A 73 -16.72 3.99 -12.40
CA SER A 73 -15.28 3.78 -12.45
C SER A 73 -14.95 2.39 -11.95
N ASP A 74 -14.48 1.52 -12.84
CA ASP A 74 -13.93 0.19 -12.48
C ASP A 74 -12.51 0.28 -11.90
N THR A 75 -11.94 1.50 -11.85
CA THR A 75 -10.60 1.76 -11.34
C THR A 75 -10.61 2.12 -9.86
N TYR A 76 -10.28 1.13 -9.03
CA TYR A 76 -10.03 1.33 -7.61
C TYR A 76 -8.72 2.10 -7.40
N VAL A 77 -8.77 3.15 -6.58
CA VAL A 77 -7.61 3.96 -6.19
C VAL A 77 -7.45 3.91 -4.67
N ASP A 78 -6.22 3.68 -4.21
CA ASP A 78 -5.91 3.66 -2.77
C ASP A 78 -6.21 5.05 -2.17
N PRO A 79 -6.75 5.13 -0.93
CA PRO A 79 -7.07 6.41 -0.30
C PRO A 79 -5.85 7.34 -0.24
N TYR A 80 -5.96 8.55 -0.78
CA TYR A 80 -4.91 9.56 -0.68
C TYR A 80 -5.42 10.82 0.03
N LEU A 81 -4.50 11.56 0.65
CA LEU A 81 -4.79 12.79 1.38
C LEU A 81 -5.10 13.92 0.39
N ILE A 82 -6.24 14.58 0.58
CA ILE A 82 -6.65 15.72 -0.26
C ILE A 82 -5.72 16.93 -0.04
N THR A 83 -5.05 16.98 1.12
CA THR A 83 -4.14 18.06 1.52
C THR A 83 -2.66 17.71 1.35
N ASP A 84 -2.31 16.65 0.62
CA ASP A 84 -0.89 16.35 0.37
C ASP A 84 -0.29 17.43 -0.56
N PRO A 85 0.68 18.23 -0.09
CA PRO A 85 1.35 19.20 -0.95
C PRO A 85 2.07 18.55 -2.14
N ASN A 86 2.25 17.23 -2.16
CA ASN A 86 2.83 16.49 -3.28
C ASN A 86 1.83 16.10 -4.39
N THR A 87 0.52 16.33 -4.24
CA THR A 87 -0.47 16.10 -5.32
C THR A 87 -0.64 17.29 -6.28
N ILE A 88 0.08 18.40 -6.06
CA ILE A 88 0.14 19.51 -7.01
C ILE A 88 1.34 19.30 -7.94
N SER A 89 1.04 19.10 -9.22
CA SER A 89 2.02 19.00 -10.32
C SER A 89 3.02 20.18 -10.32
N PRO A 90 4.28 19.98 -10.78
CA PRO A 90 5.43 20.70 -10.26
C PRO A 90 5.60 22.08 -10.89
N SER A 91 5.59 23.12 -10.06
CA SER A 91 6.28 24.38 -10.36
C SER A 91 7.42 24.55 -9.37
N ALA A 92 8.63 24.59 -9.93
CA ALA A 92 9.90 24.71 -9.24
C ALA A 92 9.92 25.82 -8.17
N ARG A 93 10.42 25.47 -6.98
CA ARG A 93 11.42 26.27 -6.24
C ARG A 93 12.01 25.44 -5.12
N GLY A 94 13.34 25.41 -5.09
CA GLY A 94 14.14 24.67 -4.13
C GLY A 94 13.72 24.96 -2.70
N SER A 95 13.57 23.90 -1.92
CA SER A 95 13.36 23.99 -0.49
C SER A 95 14.39 23.12 0.20
N LYS A 96 15.09 23.75 1.15
CA LYS A 96 16.00 23.14 2.12
C LYS A 96 15.51 21.78 2.59
N ILE A 97 16.44 20.83 2.69
CA ILE A 97 16.21 19.54 3.35
C ILE A 97 16.01 19.82 4.84
N GLU A 98 14.77 20.04 5.25
CA GLU A 98 14.37 19.92 6.64
C GLU A 98 14.22 18.43 6.96
N GLY A 99 14.95 17.97 7.97
CA GLY A 99 14.91 16.60 8.44
C GLY A 99 13.51 16.25 8.94
N ASN A 100 12.70 15.65 8.07
CA ASN A 100 11.43 15.06 8.44
C ASN A 100 11.73 13.81 9.27
N THR A 101 11.73 13.94 10.60
CA THR A 101 11.67 12.81 11.53
C THR A 101 10.31 12.14 11.38
N LYS A 102 10.16 11.34 10.31
CA LYS A 102 9.00 10.48 10.11
C LYS A 102 8.84 9.64 11.37
N GLY A 103 7.68 9.76 12.01
CA GLY A 103 7.29 8.87 13.10
C GLY A 103 7.40 7.41 12.69
N PRO A 104 7.44 6.48 13.67
CA PRO A 104 7.64 5.06 13.38
C PRO A 104 6.57 4.54 12.42
N ALA A 105 6.98 3.83 11.38
CA ALA A 105 6.07 3.31 10.37
C ALA A 105 5.03 2.37 11.01
N ASN A 106 3.75 2.73 10.92
CA ASN A 106 2.65 1.89 11.44
C ASN A 106 2.26 0.76 10.47
N ARG A 107 2.79 0.74 9.26
CA ARG A 107 2.54 -0.30 8.24
C ARG A 107 3.80 -0.54 7.43
N ILE A 108 3.91 -1.72 6.82
CA ILE A 108 4.96 -1.98 5.84
C ILE A 108 4.72 -1.04 4.65
N ARG A 109 5.75 -0.30 4.27
CA ARG A 109 5.70 0.56 3.09
C ARG A 109 5.44 -0.30 1.85
N LYS A 110 4.38 0.04 1.11
CA LYS A 110 4.09 -0.56 -0.20
C LYS A 110 5.13 -0.08 -1.21
N ALA A 111 6.08 -0.94 -1.57
CA ALA A 111 7.05 -0.63 -2.62
C ALA A 111 6.38 -0.79 -3.99
N ILE A 112 6.37 0.29 -4.78
CA ILE A 112 5.74 0.32 -6.12
C ILE A 112 6.43 -0.70 -7.04
N GLU A 113 7.74 -0.88 -6.85
CA GLU A 113 8.57 -1.81 -7.60
C GLU A 113 8.14 -3.27 -7.36
N ILE A 114 7.84 -3.64 -6.11
CA ILE A 114 7.33 -4.99 -5.78
C ILE A 114 5.93 -5.18 -6.39
N GLN A 115 5.06 -4.17 -6.30
CA GLN A 115 3.71 -4.27 -6.86
C GLN A 115 3.73 -4.47 -8.37
N LYS A 116 4.52 -3.67 -9.10
CA LYS A 116 4.71 -3.82 -10.55
C LYS A 116 5.29 -5.19 -10.91
N ALA A 117 6.28 -5.65 -10.14
CA ALA A 117 6.88 -6.96 -10.35
C ALA A 117 5.87 -8.11 -10.11
N LEU A 118 5.07 -8.04 -9.05
CA LEU A 118 4.00 -9.02 -8.75
C LEU A 118 2.92 -9.03 -9.83
N GLN A 119 2.52 -7.85 -10.32
CA GLN A 119 1.55 -7.74 -11.41
C GLN A 119 2.08 -8.39 -12.69
N SER A 120 3.34 -8.15 -13.02
CA SER A 120 4.01 -8.74 -14.20
C SER A 120 4.24 -10.25 -14.03
N TYR A 121 4.47 -10.70 -12.81
CA TYR A 121 4.66 -12.12 -12.47
C TYR A 121 3.38 -12.95 -12.64
N GLY A 122 2.20 -12.32 -12.52
CA GLY A 122 0.90 -12.95 -12.82
C GLY A 122 0.34 -13.88 -11.74
N ASN A 123 1.03 -14.07 -10.60
CA ASN A 123 0.51 -14.84 -9.48
C ASN A 123 -0.40 -13.97 -8.58
N THR A 124 -1.71 -14.07 -8.79
CA THR A 124 -2.73 -13.30 -8.06
C THR A 124 -2.68 -13.56 -6.55
N LYS A 125 -2.51 -14.81 -6.13
CA LYS A 125 -2.42 -15.17 -4.70
C LYS A 125 -1.24 -14.50 -4.01
N LEU A 126 -0.06 -14.54 -4.63
CA LEU A 126 1.15 -13.92 -4.07
C LEU A 126 1.02 -12.39 -4.02
N ARG A 127 0.40 -11.80 -5.06
CA ARG A 127 0.09 -10.37 -5.11
C ARG A 127 -0.86 -9.95 -3.99
N ASP A 128 -1.95 -10.68 -3.81
CA ASP A 128 -2.99 -10.35 -2.85
C ASP A 128 -2.50 -10.59 -1.41
N LEU A 129 -1.63 -11.58 -1.21
CA LEU A 129 -0.92 -11.78 0.06
C LEU A 129 -0.03 -10.58 0.40
N TYR A 130 0.84 -10.13 -0.53
CA TYR A 130 1.67 -8.95 -0.30
C TYR A 130 0.83 -7.71 0.02
N ARG A 131 -0.24 -7.48 -0.75
CA ARG A 131 -1.19 -6.37 -0.50
C ARG A 131 -1.79 -6.44 0.89
N SER A 132 -2.20 -7.63 1.33
CA SER A 132 -2.82 -7.84 2.65
C SER A 132 -1.84 -7.48 3.76
N ILE A 133 -0.61 -7.98 3.69
CA ILE A 133 0.42 -7.71 4.72
C ILE A 133 0.74 -6.21 4.81
N CYS A 134 0.83 -5.51 3.69
CA CYS A 134 1.05 -4.06 3.68
C CYS A 134 -0.16 -3.24 4.17
N GLY A 135 -1.36 -3.83 4.24
CA GLY A 135 -2.57 -3.17 4.73
C GLY A 135 -2.77 -3.27 6.25
N VAL A 136 -2.09 -4.21 6.91
CA VAL A 136 -2.25 -4.49 8.34
C VAL A 136 -1.36 -3.56 9.18
N SER A 137 -1.91 -3.11 10.31
CA SER A 137 -1.20 -2.33 11.33
C SER A 137 -0.06 -3.14 11.95
N LEU A 138 1.17 -2.68 11.77
CA LEU A 138 2.36 -3.28 12.37
C LEU A 138 2.34 -3.15 13.89
N THR A 139 1.84 -2.03 14.43
CA THR A 139 1.85 -1.79 15.88
C THR A 139 0.75 -2.55 16.61
N GLU A 140 -0.44 -2.67 16.01
CA GLU A 140 -1.58 -3.37 16.63
C GLU A 140 -1.53 -4.88 16.38
N HIS A 141 -1.01 -5.31 15.23
CA HIS A 141 -1.01 -6.71 14.82
C HIS A 141 0.38 -7.22 14.38
N PRO A 142 1.44 -7.01 15.18
CA PRO A 142 2.81 -7.36 14.78
C PRO A 142 2.98 -8.85 14.49
N LEU A 143 2.29 -9.73 15.23
CA LEU A 143 2.38 -11.18 15.06
C LEU A 143 1.78 -11.65 13.73
N LEU A 144 0.61 -11.10 13.37
CA LEU A 144 -0.05 -11.40 12.10
C LEU A 144 0.84 -10.93 10.94
N VAL A 145 1.43 -9.74 11.07
CA VAL A 145 2.35 -9.22 10.06
C VAL A 145 3.62 -10.07 9.97
N SER A 146 4.21 -10.48 11.09
CA SER A 146 5.41 -11.32 11.12
C SER A 146 5.19 -12.65 10.38
N VAL A 147 4.10 -13.36 10.71
CA VAL A 147 3.75 -14.63 10.04
C VAL A 147 3.37 -14.40 8.58
N GLY A 148 2.71 -13.28 8.28
CA GLY A 148 2.38 -12.87 6.92
C GLY A 148 3.64 -12.67 6.05
N ILE A 149 4.59 -11.86 6.52
CA ILE A 149 5.88 -11.62 5.84
C ILE A 149 6.61 -12.96 5.63
N TRP A 150 6.70 -13.77 6.68
CA TRP A 150 7.33 -15.09 6.61
C TRP A 150 6.70 -15.95 5.52
N SER A 151 5.36 -16.04 5.50
CA SER A 151 4.61 -16.84 4.53
C SER A 151 4.79 -16.33 3.10
N PHE A 152 4.85 -15.00 2.93
CA PHE A 152 5.09 -14.37 1.64
C PHE A 152 6.49 -14.72 1.09
N LEU A 153 7.53 -14.56 1.90
CA LEU A 153 8.91 -14.88 1.49
C LEU A 153 9.11 -16.37 1.24
N ASP A 154 8.49 -17.23 2.05
CA ASP A 154 8.57 -18.69 1.85
C ASP A 154 7.86 -19.12 0.57
N THR A 155 6.67 -18.57 0.30
CA THR A 155 5.93 -18.82 -0.95
C THR A 155 6.70 -18.30 -2.17
N LEU A 156 7.30 -17.10 -2.05
CA LEU A 156 8.14 -16.53 -3.11
C LEU A 156 9.32 -17.46 -3.41
N ALA A 157 10.01 -17.96 -2.38
CA ALA A 157 11.13 -18.87 -2.59
C ALA A 157 10.69 -20.23 -3.15
N ALA A 158 9.56 -20.77 -2.69
CA ALA A 158 8.98 -22.01 -3.21
C ALA A 158 8.67 -21.90 -4.71
N ASN A 159 8.09 -20.78 -5.15
CA ASN A 159 7.85 -20.51 -6.57
C ASN A 159 9.16 -20.40 -7.39
N GLN A 160 10.31 -20.21 -6.75
CA GLN A 160 11.63 -20.18 -7.38
C GLN A 160 12.36 -21.53 -7.30
N GLY A 161 11.68 -22.59 -6.89
CA GLY A 161 12.24 -23.95 -6.82
C GLY A 161 12.94 -24.27 -5.50
N LYS A 162 12.69 -23.51 -4.42
CA LYS A 162 13.13 -23.89 -3.08
C LYS A 162 12.50 -25.23 -2.68
N SER A 163 13.32 -26.16 -2.17
CA SER A 163 12.81 -27.43 -1.63
C SER A 163 11.98 -27.22 -0.35
N PRO A 164 10.99 -28.10 -0.04
CA PRO A 164 10.18 -27.97 1.17
C PRO A 164 10.98 -27.96 2.48
N GLN A 165 12.13 -28.62 2.51
CA GLN A 165 12.99 -28.74 3.70
C GLN A 165 13.96 -27.57 3.86
N THR A 166 14.16 -26.76 2.81
CA THR A 166 15.04 -25.60 2.84
C THR A 166 14.27 -24.37 3.34
N ALA A 167 14.82 -23.64 4.30
CA ALA A 167 14.28 -22.34 4.71
C ALA A 167 14.57 -21.26 3.66
N PHE A 168 13.69 -20.26 3.51
CA PHE A 168 13.85 -19.25 2.46
C PHE A 168 15.12 -18.40 2.61
N ASN A 169 15.60 -18.17 3.83
CA ASN A 169 16.86 -17.45 4.07
C ASN A 169 18.09 -18.25 3.60
N SER A 170 18.03 -19.58 3.65
CA SER A 170 19.06 -20.45 3.07
C SER A 170 18.97 -20.50 1.54
N TYR A 171 17.76 -20.47 0.98
CA TYR A 171 17.56 -20.42 -0.48
C TYR A 171 18.07 -19.12 -1.09
N PHE A 172 17.68 -17.98 -0.52
CA PHE A 172 18.18 -16.66 -0.88
C PHE A 172 19.55 -16.41 -0.24
N SER A 173 20.51 -17.29 -0.52
CA SER A 173 21.87 -17.21 0.02
C SER A 173 22.65 -16.01 -0.57
N GLY A 174 23.80 -15.69 0.04
CA GLY A 174 24.72 -14.71 -0.54
C GLY A 174 25.20 -15.09 -1.94
N GLU A 175 25.28 -16.38 -2.27
CA GLU A 175 25.60 -16.86 -3.62
C GLU A 175 24.45 -16.59 -4.59
N TRP A 176 23.21 -16.83 -4.16
CA TRP A 176 22.02 -16.49 -4.95
C TRP A 176 21.99 -14.98 -5.22
N MET A 177 22.23 -14.14 -4.21
CA MET A 177 22.26 -12.69 -4.37
C MET A 177 23.35 -12.25 -5.36
N LYS A 178 24.55 -12.81 -5.23
CA LYS A 178 25.67 -12.54 -6.15
C LYS A 178 25.32 -12.94 -7.58
N ALA A 179 24.77 -14.13 -7.79
CA ALA A 179 24.39 -14.63 -9.10
C ALA A 179 23.28 -13.81 -9.77
N ASN A 180 22.47 -13.09 -9.00
CA ASN A 180 21.38 -12.25 -9.49
C ASN A 180 21.72 -10.74 -9.48
N GLY A 181 23.01 -10.38 -9.33
CA GLY A 181 23.47 -9.00 -9.43
C GLY A 181 23.10 -8.10 -8.25
N LEU A 182 22.85 -8.68 -7.08
CA LEU A 182 22.50 -7.95 -5.84
C LEU A 182 23.72 -7.65 -4.95
N GLY A 183 24.92 -7.68 -5.53
CA GLY A 183 26.18 -7.31 -4.88
C GLY A 183 26.96 -8.48 -4.28
N GLY A 184 28.13 -8.14 -3.71
CA GLY A 184 29.07 -9.10 -3.09
C GLY A 184 28.82 -9.30 -1.59
N LYS A 185 29.75 -9.97 -0.88
CA LYS A 185 29.60 -10.30 0.56
C LYS A 185 29.22 -9.12 1.45
N ASN A 186 29.74 -7.92 1.18
CA ASN A 186 29.49 -6.75 2.02
C ASN A 186 28.14 -6.08 1.71
N ASP A 187 27.75 -6.04 0.43
CA ASP A 187 26.47 -5.46 0.00
C ASP A 187 25.28 -6.39 0.33
N ALA A 188 25.51 -7.70 0.27
CA ALA A 188 24.53 -8.73 0.59
C ALA A 188 24.30 -8.93 2.09
N LYS A 189 25.15 -8.36 2.96
CA LYS A 189 25.08 -8.59 4.41
C LYS A 189 23.79 -8.05 5.01
N GLY A 190 23.36 -6.86 4.60
CA GLY A 190 22.10 -6.26 5.06
C GLY A 190 20.89 -7.13 4.71
N MET A 191 20.79 -7.57 3.46
CA MET A 191 19.72 -8.46 3.00
C MET A 191 19.77 -9.83 3.68
N SER A 192 20.97 -10.39 3.89
CA SER A 192 21.13 -11.67 4.59
C SER A 192 20.65 -11.58 6.04
N ASN A 193 20.96 -10.48 6.73
CA ASN A 193 20.49 -10.24 8.09
C ASN A 193 18.97 -10.04 8.13
N ALA A 194 18.42 -9.23 7.22
CA ALA A 194 16.97 -9.02 7.12
C ALA A 194 16.21 -10.33 6.85
N LEU A 195 16.71 -11.17 5.93
CA LEU A 195 16.16 -12.51 5.69
C LEU A 195 16.20 -13.38 6.95
N LYS A 196 17.32 -13.37 7.67
CA LYS A 196 17.46 -14.14 8.91
C LYS A 196 16.48 -13.66 9.99
N ASN A 197 16.40 -12.36 10.22
CA ASN A 197 15.50 -11.77 11.20
C ASN A 197 14.03 -12.15 10.94
N LEU A 198 13.58 -11.99 9.70
CA LEU A 198 12.21 -12.30 9.31
C LEU A 198 11.94 -13.81 9.30
N CYS A 199 12.92 -14.62 8.92
CA CYS A 199 12.83 -16.09 8.98
C CYS A 199 12.68 -16.56 10.42
N ASP A 200 13.59 -16.17 11.30
CA ASP A 200 13.59 -16.58 12.69
C ASP A 200 12.38 -16.02 13.43
N GLY A 201 12.05 -14.74 13.20
CA GLY A 201 10.92 -14.05 13.80
C GLY A 201 9.57 -14.69 13.46
N GLY A 202 9.33 -14.96 12.18
CA GLY A 202 8.13 -15.68 11.75
C GLY A 202 8.12 -17.12 12.26
N ASN A 203 9.28 -17.78 12.33
CA ASN A 203 9.39 -19.16 12.81
C ASN A 203 9.13 -19.33 14.30
N ILE A 204 9.66 -18.43 15.12
CA ILE A 204 9.37 -18.40 16.55
C ILE A 204 7.89 -18.10 16.78
N THR A 205 7.35 -17.08 16.11
CA THR A 205 5.94 -16.67 16.28
C THR A 205 4.94 -17.78 15.93
N LYS A 206 5.25 -18.67 14.97
CA LYS A 206 4.33 -19.75 14.56
C LYS A 206 4.45 -21.03 15.37
N HIS A 207 5.60 -21.31 15.99
CA HIS A 207 5.89 -22.62 16.59
C HIS A 207 6.16 -22.58 18.08
N ASP A 208 6.68 -21.47 18.60
CA ASP A 208 6.96 -21.33 20.02
C ASP A 208 5.66 -21.06 20.80
N LYS A 209 5.59 -21.56 22.03
CA LYS A 209 4.40 -21.42 22.88
C LYS A 209 4.29 -20.03 23.53
N VAL A 210 5.40 -19.30 23.62
CA VAL A 210 5.51 -18.07 24.42
C VAL A 210 6.24 -16.96 23.65
N ALA A 211 7.37 -17.31 23.00
CA ALA A 211 8.18 -16.34 22.28
C ALA A 211 7.52 -15.94 20.95
N ALA A 212 7.64 -14.66 20.59
CA ALA A 212 7.13 -14.14 19.33
C ALA A 212 7.87 -12.86 18.91
N HIS A 213 7.69 -12.46 17.64
CA HIS A 213 8.40 -11.33 17.04
C HIS A 213 7.53 -10.06 17.05
N TYR A 214 7.84 -9.14 17.97
CA TYR A 214 7.06 -7.91 18.18
C TYR A 214 7.71 -6.64 17.60
N ASP A 215 8.93 -6.72 17.07
CA ASP A 215 9.67 -5.53 16.60
C ASP A 215 9.15 -5.03 15.24
N SER A 216 8.12 -4.20 15.33
CA SER A 216 7.45 -3.57 14.20
C SER A 216 8.38 -2.71 13.34
N ARG A 217 9.30 -1.99 13.98
CA ARG A 217 10.20 -1.05 13.28
C ARG A 217 11.23 -1.83 12.48
N GLN A 218 11.81 -2.87 13.09
CA GLN A 218 12.77 -3.72 12.41
C GLN A 218 12.11 -4.50 11.27
N MET A 219 10.89 -5.02 11.45
CA MET A 219 10.15 -5.67 10.36
C MET A 219 9.91 -4.74 9.15
N ALA A 220 9.52 -3.48 9.40
CA ALA A 220 9.33 -2.50 8.33
C ALA A 220 10.65 -2.22 7.60
N ASN A 221 11.74 -2.01 8.35
CA ASN A 221 13.06 -1.75 7.78
C ASN A 221 13.59 -2.98 7.00
N ASP A 222 13.45 -4.18 7.55
CA ASP A 222 13.90 -5.42 6.89
C ASP A 222 13.17 -5.63 5.56
N MET A 223 11.86 -5.36 5.51
CA MET A 223 11.11 -5.40 4.25
C MET A 223 11.58 -4.36 3.23
N GLU A 224 11.94 -3.15 3.67
CA GLU A 224 12.50 -2.12 2.77
C GLU A 224 13.87 -2.57 2.23
N VAL A 225 14.74 -3.10 3.09
CA VAL A 225 16.04 -3.68 2.71
C VAL A 225 15.90 -4.84 1.71
N LEU A 226 14.85 -5.66 1.83
CA LEU A 226 14.61 -6.80 0.94
C LEU A 226 13.92 -6.44 -0.39
N THR A 227 13.49 -5.19 -0.59
CA THR A 227 12.86 -4.73 -1.83
C THR A 227 13.60 -5.17 -3.11
N PRO A 228 14.92 -4.90 -3.29
CA PRO A 228 15.63 -5.29 -4.51
C PRO A 228 15.67 -6.81 -4.70
N LEU A 229 15.76 -7.59 -3.62
CA LEU A 229 15.75 -9.04 -3.65
C LEU A 229 14.40 -9.59 -4.11
N ILE A 230 13.31 -9.10 -3.53
CA ILE A 230 11.94 -9.50 -3.87
C ILE A 230 11.66 -9.19 -5.34
N VAL A 231 12.03 -7.99 -5.81
CA VAL A 231 11.87 -7.61 -7.21
C VAL A 231 12.66 -8.55 -8.13
N LYS A 232 13.92 -8.87 -7.80
CA LYS A 232 14.73 -9.79 -8.59
C LYS A 232 14.16 -11.20 -8.62
N ALA A 233 13.68 -11.71 -7.49
CA ALA A 233 13.02 -13.00 -7.43
C ALA A 233 11.78 -13.02 -8.35
N LEU A 234 10.96 -11.97 -8.33
CA LEU A 234 9.77 -11.90 -9.19
C LEU A 234 10.09 -11.72 -10.69
N GLN A 235 11.22 -11.12 -11.04
CA GLN A 235 11.65 -10.97 -12.44
C GLN A 235 12.16 -12.30 -13.03
N LYS A 236 12.75 -13.16 -12.20
CA LYS A 236 13.16 -14.50 -12.60
C LYS A 236 11.92 -15.38 -12.67
N LYS A 237 11.40 -15.63 -13.87
CA LYS A 237 10.27 -16.54 -14.08
C LYS A 237 10.55 -17.88 -13.40
N ALA A 238 9.53 -18.42 -12.73
CA ALA A 238 9.56 -19.77 -12.21
C ALA A 238 9.86 -20.73 -13.38
N THR A 239 10.90 -21.55 -13.25
CA THR A 239 11.05 -22.71 -14.12
C THR A 239 9.92 -23.67 -13.75
N PRO A 240 9.06 -24.09 -14.71
CA PRO A 240 7.97 -25.02 -14.45
C PRO A 240 8.48 -26.38 -13.94
#